data_AF-A0A8H7TUW6-F1
#
_entry.id   AF-A0A8H7TUW6-F1
#
_cell.length_a   1.000
_cell.length_b   1.000
_cell.length_c   1.000
_cell.angle_alpha   90.00
_cell.angle_beta   90.00
_cell.angle_gamma   90.00
#
_symmetry.space_group_name_H-M   'P 1'
#
loop_
_entity.id
_entity.type
_entity.pdbx_description
1 polymer ?
#
loop_
_entity_poly.entity_id
_entity_poly.type
_entity_poly.pdbx_seq_one_letter_code
_entity_poly.pdbx_strand_id
1 'polypeptide(L)'
;MRNAGRWASEKQWSDRDIEEAKISIFQSVDAPKAVNSEGMGKFLSGITNEMRQTKREQLLDVTKAQVQEVANKYLVEAIEKGEERTAFLGEKQDWVDGKWIVKEMDVRAE
;
A
#
# COMPACT_ATOMS: atom_id res chain seq x y z
N MET A 1 -12.48 4.35 -2.92
CA MET A 1 -11.64 3.64 -1.92
C MET A 1 -12.39 3.19 -0.67
N ARG A 2 -13.41 3.92 -0.16
CA ARG A 2 -14.09 3.56 1.10
C ARG A 2 -14.62 2.12 1.18
N ASN A 3 -15.14 1.59 0.07
CA ASN A 3 -15.67 0.23 0.03
C ASN A 3 -14.60 -0.86 -0.17
N ALA A 4 -13.36 -0.50 -0.52
CA ALA A 4 -12.31 -1.48 -0.78
C ALA A 4 -11.83 -2.16 0.50
N GLY A 5 -11.71 -1.40 1.61
CA GLY A 5 -11.38 -1.97 2.92
C GLY A 5 -12.43 -2.97 3.39
N ARG A 6 -13.71 -2.59 3.29
CA ARG A 6 -14.84 -3.46 3.63
C ARG A 6 -14.88 -4.73 2.77
N TRP A 7 -14.70 -4.59 1.46
CA TRP A 7 -14.60 -5.73 0.56
C TRP A 7 -13.46 -6.68 0.96
N ALA A 8 -12.28 -6.15 1.29
CA ALA A 8 -11.13 -6.96 1.67
C ALA A 8 -11.30 -7.67 3.02
N SER A 9 -11.98 -7.04 3.98
CA SER A 9 -12.27 -7.64 5.30
C SER A 9 -13.37 -8.71 5.23
N GLU A 10 -14.41 -8.50 4.42
CA GLU A 10 -15.58 -9.40 4.35
C GLU A 10 -15.40 -10.55 3.33
N LYS A 11 -14.51 -10.38 2.35
CA LYS A 11 -14.25 -11.40 1.31
C LYS A 11 -13.73 -12.68 1.94
N GLN A 12 -14.33 -13.80 1.54
CA GLN A 12 -13.82 -15.14 1.83
C GLN A 12 -12.69 -15.47 0.86
N TRP A 13 -11.44 -15.30 1.30
CA TRP A 13 -10.25 -15.57 0.50
C TRP A 13 -10.03 -17.08 0.30
N SER A 14 -9.77 -17.49 -0.94
CA SER A 14 -9.31 -18.84 -1.23
C SER A 14 -7.81 -18.98 -0.96
N ASP A 15 -7.29 -20.20 -0.80
CA ASP A 15 -5.83 -20.39 -0.64
C ASP A 15 -5.09 -19.91 -1.89
N ARG A 16 -5.67 -20.19 -3.06
CA ARG A 16 -5.18 -19.73 -4.34
C ARG A 16 -5.04 -18.21 -4.43
N ASP A 17 -6.03 -17.44 -3.95
CA ASP A 17 -5.95 -15.98 -3.95
C ASP A 17 -4.71 -15.49 -3.17
N ILE A 18 -4.44 -16.10 -2.01
CA ILE A 18 -3.31 -15.75 -1.17
C ILE A 18 -1.98 -16.20 -1.79
N GLU A 19 -1.93 -17.39 -2.39
CA GLU A 19 -0.74 -17.89 -3.08
C GLU A 19 -0.38 -17.04 -4.29
N GLU A 20 -1.34 -16.68 -5.14
CA GLU A 20 -1.11 -15.81 -6.29
C GLU A 20 -0.65 -14.41 -5.86
N ALA A 21 -1.24 -13.86 -4.79
CA ALA A 21 -0.79 -12.59 -4.20
C ALA A 21 0.64 -12.68 -3.68
N LYS A 22 1.01 -13.77 -2.98
CA LYS A 22 2.40 -14.00 -2.53
C LYS A 22 3.35 -14.05 -3.72
N ILE A 23 3.05 -14.83 -4.76
CA ILE A 23 3.87 -14.92 -5.97
C ILE A 23 4.08 -13.53 -6.59
N SER A 24 3.01 -12.75 -6.74
CA SER A 24 3.09 -11.39 -7.28
C SER A 24 3.97 -10.46 -6.45
N ILE A 25 3.88 -10.52 -5.11
CA ILE A 25 4.74 -9.73 -4.22
C ILE A 25 6.21 -10.14 -4.40
N PHE A 26 6.49 -11.45 -4.43
CA PHE A 26 7.85 -11.97 -4.50
C PHE A 26 8.57 -11.68 -5.82
N GLN A 27 7.84 -11.47 -6.91
CA GLN A 27 8.43 -10.97 -8.17
C GLN A 27 9.18 -9.65 -7.97
N SER A 28 8.69 -8.77 -7.10
CA SER A 28 9.35 -7.49 -6.79
C SER A 28 10.43 -7.62 -5.71
N VAL A 29 10.19 -8.44 -4.68
CA VAL A 29 11.10 -8.61 -3.54
C VAL A 29 12.40 -9.29 -3.97
N ASP A 30 12.30 -10.28 -4.86
CA ASP A 30 13.43 -11.08 -5.35
C ASP A 30 13.97 -10.60 -6.70
N ALA A 31 13.50 -9.45 -7.18
CA ALA A 31 13.98 -8.88 -8.42
C ALA A 31 15.51 -8.66 -8.36
N PRO A 32 16.24 -8.96 -9.46
CA PRO A 32 17.66 -8.67 -9.56
C PRO A 32 17.94 -7.19 -9.29
N LYS A 33 19.05 -6.92 -8.60
CA LYS A 33 19.50 -5.56 -8.30
C LYS A 33 20.73 -5.23 -9.13
N ALA A 34 20.81 -3.99 -9.58
CA ALA A 34 22.01 -3.49 -10.22
C ALA A 34 23.15 -3.43 -9.20
N VAL A 35 24.37 -3.73 -9.62
CA VAL A 35 25.55 -3.78 -8.74
C VAL A 35 25.77 -2.46 -8.00
N ASN A 36 25.52 -1.32 -8.66
CA ASN A 36 25.64 0.01 -8.06
C ASN A 36 24.57 0.33 -7.00
N SER A 37 23.50 -0.46 -6.93
CA SER A 37 22.41 -0.31 -5.95
C SER A 37 22.56 -1.26 -4.75
N GLU A 38 23.53 -2.18 -4.80
CA GLU A 38 23.83 -3.06 -3.69
C GLU A 38 24.24 -2.25 -2.45
N GLY A 39 23.77 -2.69 -1.28
CA GLY A 39 24.06 -2.02 -0.01
C GLY A 39 23.32 -0.70 0.24
N MET A 40 22.70 -0.06 -0.76
CA MET A 40 22.04 1.24 -0.59
C MET A 40 20.94 1.26 0.47
N GLY A 41 20.17 0.18 0.60
CA GLY A 41 19.16 0.11 1.67
C GLY A 41 19.75 0.06 3.08
N LYS A 42 20.96 -0.52 3.26
CA LYS A 42 21.64 -0.46 4.56
C LYS A 42 22.25 0.92 4.80
N PHE A 43 22.82 1.52 3.76
CA PHE A 43 23.47 2.82 3.84
C PHE A 43 22.48 3.96 4.11
N LEU A 44 21.37 4.03 3.37
CA LEU A 44 20.42 5.15 3.44
C LEU A 44 19.42 5.02 4.60
N SER A 45 18.97 3.80 4.90
CA SER A 45 17.88 3.56 5.85
C SER A 45 18.18 2.52 6.92
N GLY A 46 19.43 2.03 7.00
CA GLY A 46 19.83 1.06 8.03
C GLY A 46 19.23 -0.33 7.85
N ILE A 47 18.56 -0.63 6.73
CA ILE A 47 17.90 -1.92 6.51
C ILE A 47 18.95 -3.00 6.24
N THR A 48 19.11 -3.90 7.20
CA THR A 48 20.08 -5.01 7.11
C THR A 48 19.52 -6.20 6.31
N ASN A 49 20.38 -7.18 6.02
CA ASN A 49 19.95 -8.40 5.32
C ASN A 49 19.07 -9.27 6.23
N GLU A 50 19.34 -9.28 7.53
CA GLU A 50 18.54 -10.00 8.53
C GLU A 50 17.12 -9.43 8.58
N MET A 51 16.96 -8.10 8.60
CA MET A 51 15.64 -7.45 8.54
C MET A 51 14.88 -7.81 7.26
N ARG A 52 15.57 -7.91 6.11
CA ARG A 52 14.97 -8.33 4.84
C ARG A 52 14.54 -9.79 4.87
N GLN A 53 15.37 -10.66 5.43
CA GLN A 53 15.07 -12.08 5.57
C GLN A 53 13.87 -12.31 6.50
N THR A 54 13.82 -11.63 7.65
CA THR A 54 12.67 -11.68 8.55
C THR A 54 11.39 -11.21 7.86
N LYS A 55 11.45 -10.10 7.11
CA LYS A 55 10.29 -9.63 6.32
C LYS A 55 9.85 -10.66 5.28
N ARG A 56 10.80 -11.33 4.61
CA ARG A 56 10.51 -12.40 3.63
C ARG A 56 9.73 -13.54 4.28
N GLU A 57 10.21 -14.04 5.42
CA GLU A 57 9.56 -15.12 6.16
C GLU A 57 8.15 -14.72 6.62
N GLN A 58 8.00 -13.52 7.17
CA GLN A 58 6.69 -12.97 7.55
C GLN A 58 5.71 -12.88 6.37
N LEU A 59 6.19 -12.51 5.18
CA LEU A 59 5.36 -12.46 3.96
C LEU A 59 4.96 -13.86 3.49
N LEU A 60 5.84 -14.85 3.63
CA LEU A 60 5.54 -16.25 3.31
C LEU A 60 4.50 -16.84 4.26
N ASP A 61 4.52 -16.42 5.54
CA ASP A 61 3.63 -16.94 6.59
C ASP A 61 2.27 -16.24 6.67
N VAL A 62 2.00 -15.23 5.83
CA VAL A 62 0.72 -14.52 5.84
C VAL A 62 -0.45 -15.48 5.62
N THR A 63 -1.46 -15.35 6.49
CA THR A 63 -2.71 -16.10 6.45
C THR A 63 -3.88 -15.25 5.96
N LYS A 64 -4.94 -15.90 5.48
CA LYS A 64 -6.21 -15.25 5.08
C LYS A 64 -6.81 -14.40 6.20
N ALA A 65 -6.83 -14.94 7.42
CA ALA A 65 -7.40 -14.29 8.59
C ALA A 65 -6.65 -12.99 8.91
N GLN A 66 -5.32 -13.01 8.84
CA GLN A 66 -4.52 -11.81 9.02
C GLN A 66 -4.82 -10.75 7.96
N VAL A 67 -5.00 -11.13 6.68
CA VAL A 67 -5.39 -10.17 5.62
C VAL A 67 -6.73 -9.50 5.93
N GLN A 68 -7.72 -10.27 6.38
CA GLN A 68 -9.03 -9.72 6.76
C GLN A 68 -8.93 -8.81 8.00
N GLU A 69 -8.18 -9.24 9.02
CA GLU A 69 -7.97 -8.50 10.26
C GLU A 69 -7.32 -7.14 10.00
N VAL A 70 -6.22 -7.13 9.23
CA VAL A 70 -5.50 -5.88 8.93
C VAL A 70 -6.30 -4.97 7.99
N ALA A 71 -7.13 -5.52 7.09
CA ALA A 71 -8.05 -4.73 6.28
C ALA A 71 -9.10 -4.03 7.15
N ASN A 72 -9.68 -4.73 8.14
CA ASN A 72 -10.61 -4.11 9.06
C ASN A 72 -9.92 -3.02 9.91
N LYS A 73 -8.82 -3.39 10.55
CA LYS A 73 -8.11 -2.52 11.51
C LYS A 73 -7.54 -1.26 10.88
N TYR A 74 -6.91 -1.35 9.71
CA TYR A 74 -6.18 -0.22 9.12
C TYR A 74 -6.90 0.46 7.97
N LEU A 75 -7.92 -0.16 7.35
CA LEU A 75 -8.69 0.48 6.28
C LEU A 75 -10.08 0.86 6.77
N VAL A 76 -10.85 -0.07 7.32
CA VAL A 76 -12.25 0.20 7.73
C VAL A 76 -12.29 1.15 8.93
N GLU A 77 -11.65 0.78 10.04
CA GLU A 77 -11.67 1.60 11.26
C GLU A 77 -11.00 2.97 11.06
N ALA A 78 -9.95 3.04 10.24
CA ALA A 78 -9.27 4.31 9.94
C ALA A 78 -10.19 5.29 9.20
N ILE A 79 -10.99 4.79 8.25
CA ILE A 79 -11.99 5.60 7.54
C ILE A 79 -13.12 6.00 8.50
N GLU A 80 -13.58 5.09 9.37
CA GLU A 80 -14.63 5.41 10.35
C GLU A 80 -14.18 6.49 11.36
N LYS A 81 -12.88 6.54 11.66
CA LYS A 81 -12.26 7.59 12.51
C LYS A 81 -11.99 8.90 11.78
N GLY A 82 -12.22 8.98 10.47
CA GLY A 82 -11.91 10.18 9.67
C GLY A 82 -10.41 10.42 9.46
N GLU A 83 -9.59 9.37 9.55
CA GLU A 83 -8.14 9.43 9.39
C GLU A 83 -7.70 9.39 7.92
N GLU A 84 -8.63 9.28 6.97
CA GLU A 84 -8.28 9.29 5.56
C GLU A 84 -7.70 10.63 5.12
N ARG A 85 -6.78 10.57 4.16
CA ARG A 85 -6.24 11.72 3.46
C ARG A 85 -6.38 11.46 1.97
N THR A 86 -6.93 12.43 1.25
CA THR A 86 -7.16 12.32 -0.18
C THR A 86 -6.68 13.60 -0.84
N ALA A 87 -5.98 13.45 -1.96
CA ALA A 87 -5.56 14.54 -2.82
C ALA A 87 -5.91 14.17 -4.27
N PHE A 88 -6.37 15.15 -5.03
CA PHE A 88 -6.64 15.00 -6.45
C PHE A 88 -5.84 16.06 -7.21
N LEU A 89 -5.33 15.65 -8.37
CA LEU A 89 -4.66 16.53 -9.32
C LEU A 89 -5.46 16.51 -10.62
N GLY A 90 -5.89 17.68 -11.07
CA GLY A 90 -6.66 17.84 -12.29
C GLY A 90 -7.41 19.16 -12.33
N GLU A 91 -8.26 19.30 -13.34
CA GLU A 91 -9.16 20.45 -13.46
C GLU A 91 -10.09 20.56 -12.26
N LYS A 92 -10.37 21.78 -11.82
CA LYS A 92 -11.28 22.03 -10.71
C LYS A 92 -12.67 21.50 -11.07
N GLN A 93 -13.16 20.56 -10.27
CA GLN A 93 -14.46 19.95 -10.44
C GLN A 93 -15.52 20.63 -9.58
N ASP A 94 -16.80 20.53 -9.99
CA ASP A 94 -17.92 21.16 -9.28
C ASP A 94 -18.15 20.62 -7.86
N TRP A 95 -17.72 19.38 -7.59
CA TRP A 95 -17.84 18.75 -6.26
C TRP A 95 -16.79 19.23 -5.26
N VAL A 96 -15.81 20.04 -5.69
CA VAL A 96 -14.80 20.64 -4.81
C VAL A 96 -15.44 21.77 -4.01
N ASP A 97 -16.05 21.39 -2.89
CA ASP A 97 -16.66 22.31 -1.93
C ASP A 97 -15.63 22.93 -0.96
N GLY A 98 -16.09 23.80 -0.05
CA GLY A 98 -15.26 24.50 0.92
C GLY A 98 -14.55 23.61 1.96
N LYS A 99 -14.66 22.28 1.88
CA LYS A 99 -13.94 21.33 2.74
C LYS A 99 -12.59 20.93 2.15
N TRP A 100 -12.33 21.25 0.89
CA TRP A 100 -11.08 20.94 0.21
C TRP A 100 -10.09 22.10 0.31
N ILE A 101 -8.83 21.76 0.56
CA ILE A 101 -7.73 22.71 0.40
C ILE A 101 -7.36 22.71 -1.09
N VAL A 102 -7.73 23.77 -1.80
CA VAL A 102 -7.44 23.92 -3.24
C VAL A 102 -6.14 24.69 -3.41
N LYS A 103 -5.21 24.13 -4.19
CA LYS A 103 -3.98 24.81 -4.60
C LYS A 103 -3.92 24.87 -6.12
N GLU A 104 -3.96 26.08 -6.66
CA GLU A 104 -3.76 26.30 -8.09
C GLU A 104 -2.31 25.98 -8.44
N MET A 105 -2.14 25.18 -9.49
CA MET A 105 -0.84 24.90 -10.07
C MET A 105 -0.71 25.83 -11.28
N ASP A 106 0.19 26.81 -11.19
CA ASP A 106 0.62 27.68 -12.30
C ASP A 106 1.38 26.84 -13.34
N VAL A 107 0.67 25.91 -13.98
CA VAL A 107 1.21 25.17 -15.10
C VAL A 107 1.16 26.13 -16.29
N ARG A 108 2.32 26.64 -16.70
CA ARG A 108 2.44 27.35 -17.97
C ARG A 108 1.97 26.40 -19.07
N ALA A 109 0.78 26.66 -19.61
CA ALA A 109 0.38 26.08 -20.87
C ALA A 109 1.29 26.68 -21.94
N GLU A 110 2.11 25.85 -22.58
CA GLU A 110 2.76 26.18 -23.85
C GLU A 110 1.72 26.37 -24.96
#